data_AF-A0A176Q8Y4-F1
#
_entry.id   AF-A0A176Q8Y4-F1
#
_cell.length_a   1.000
_cell.length_b   1.000
_cell.length_c   1.000
_cell.angle_alpha   90.00
_cell.angle_beta   90.00
_cell.angle_gamma   90.00
#
_symmetry.space_group_name_H-M   'P 1'
#
loop_
_entity.id
_entity.type
_entity.pdbx_description
1 polymer ?
#
loop_
_entity_poly.entity_id
_entity_poly.type
_entity_poly.pdbx_seq_one_letter_code
_entity_poly.pdbx_strand_id
1 'polypeptide(L)'
;MTAKILIVDDIPSNVKLLEAQLKAEYYTVIVAHDGEEAIDLVAEQQPDIILLDVMMPKMSGFEVCKKLKNDPLTTYIPIIMVTALHDTHDRVEGINAGADDFLTKPIDETALSARIKSLVRLKMIIDELCLRGETNAEIGGVAESSIVYSNQIFDANILVVDEDTFQAEQIHNVLKQRFRSIKILHDPKEALKVGIKDNYDLIISDMQFSKTDGLRLCSKFRSKVETRYTPILILSEDYDKSNLVKALDVGANDYLTVPLDESELIARVNSQVKRKRYQDALRMNLFNNVEMSIKDPLTNCYNRRYFDAHLRNIVKDSVEKDRSLSLMILDIDYFKMVNDNFGHNAGDELLKEIQKRISENIRVTDLLARFGGEEFVVLMPDTNVSDAYTIAERIRKIITKEPFILVDKNTTHNVTVSIGVSAMQRSDLDDVKEFIVRADKYLYKAKNSGRNRVVTG
;
A
#
# COMPACT_ATOMS: atom_id res chain seq x y z
N MET A 1 -11.22 -11.66 20.85
CA MET A 1 -10.59 -11.79 19.53
C MET A 1 -10.23 -13.26 19.42
N THR A 2 -10.86 -14.01 18.52
CA THR A 2 -10.60 -15.45 18.37
C THR A 2 -9.51 -15.62 17.32
N ALA A 3 -8.33 -16.12 17.73
CA ALA A 3 -7.22 -16.41 16.84
C ALA A 3 -6.83 -17.90 16.96
N LYS A 4 -6.30 -18.46 15.88
CA LYS A 4 -5.75 -19.81 15.79
C LYS A 4 -4.25 -19.76 16.08
N ILE A 5 -3.84 -20.35 17.19
CA ILE A 5 -2.46 -20.33 17.69
C ILE A 5 -1.86 -21.72 17.54
N LEU A 6 -0.72 -21.81 16.85
CA LEU A 6 0.08 -23.03 16.82
C LEU A 6 1.13 -22.98 17.94
N ILE A 7 1.12 -23.95 18.83
CA ILE A 7 2.17 -24.17 19.83
C ILE A 7 3.10 -25.28 19.31
N VAL A 8 4.40 -25.03 19.33
CA VAL A 8 5.43 -25.99 18.93
C VAL A 8 6.43 -26.14 20.07
N ASP A 9 6.41 -27.26 20.77
CA ASP A 9 7.34 -27.57 21.87
C ASP A 9 7.41 -29.11 22.03
N ASP A 10 8.63 -29.64 22.12
CA ASP A 10 8.88 -31.09 22.22
C ASP A 10 8.57 -31.65 23.62
N ILE A 11 8.40 -30.78 24.62
CA ILE A 11 8.09 -31.15 26.00
C ILE A 11 6.57 -31.10 26.23
N PRO A 12 5.89 -32.27 26.42
CA PRO A 12 4.43 -32.31 26.51
C PRO A 12 3.83 -31.52 27.68
N SER A 13 4.58 -31.32 28.77
CA SER A 13 4.12 -30.52 29.91
C SER A 13 4.04 -29.02 29.59
N ASN A 14 4.99 -28.50 28.81
CA ASN A 14 4.99 -27.10 28.38
C ASN A 14 3.81 -26.83 27.46
N VAL A 15 3.61 -27.72 26.48
CA VAL A 15 2.47 -27.69 25.56
C VAL A 15 1.14 -27.66 26.32
N LYS A 16 0.92 -28.60 27.24
CA LYS A 16 -0.34 -28.67 28.00
C LYS A 16 -0.62 -27.42 28.83
N LEU A 17 0.42 -26.84 29.43
CA LEU A 17 0.30 -25.62 30.22
C LEU A 17 -0.13 -24.44 29.32
N LEU A 18 0.60 -24.22 28.22
CA LEU A 18 0.31 -23.15 27.26
C LEU A 18 -1.06 -23.34 26.60
N GLU A 19 -1.40 -24.56 26.22
CA GLU A 19 -2.69 -24.90 25.63
C GLU A 19 -3.84 -24.56 26.59
N ALA A 20 -3.72 -24.92 27.87
CA ALA A 20 -4.73 -24.60 28.87
C ALA A 20 -4.89 -23.08 29.08
N GLN A 21 -3.77 -22.35 29.16
CA GLN A 21 -3.77 -20.89 29.31
C GLN A 21 -4.44 -20.20 28.12
N LEU A 22 -4.07 -20.56 26.88
CA LEU A 22 -4.62 -19.92 25.68
C LEU A 22 -6.08 -20.29 25.44
N LYS A 23 -6.49 -21.53 25.73
CA LYS A 23 -7.91 -21.93 25.67
C LYS A 23 -8.77 -21.18 26.69
N ALA A 24 -8.23 -20.85 27.87
CA ALA A 24 -8.94 -20.04 28.86
C ALA A 24 -9.19 -18.60 28.36
N GLU A 25 -8.35 -18.07 27.49
CA GLU A 25 -8.56 -16.80 26.78
C GLU A 25 -9.38 -16.93 25.49
N TYR A 26 -10.02 -18.09 25.25
CA TYR A 26 -10.87 -18.38 24.09
C TYR A 26 -10.14 -18.44 22.74
N TYR A 27 -8.84 -18.71 22.74
CA TYR A 27 -8.09 -18.98 21.51
C TYR A 27 -8.32 -20.42 21.01
N THR A 28 -8.24 -20.60 19.70
CA THR A 28 -8.17 -21.95 19.11
C THR A 28 -6.72 -22.38 19.11
N VAL A 29 -6.40 -23.52 19.71
CA VAL A 29 -5.02 -23.98 19.86
C VAL A 29 -4.78 -25.22 19.00
N ILE A 30 -3.69 -25.18 18.24
CA ILE A 30 -3.11 -26.29 17.50
C ILE A 30 -1.77 -26.61 18.15
N VAL A 31 -1.40 -27.89 18.16
CA VAL A 31 -0.18 -28.37 18.80
C VAL A 31 0.66 -29.11 17.77
N ALA A 32 1.96 -28.85 17.79
CA ALA A 32 3.00 -29.64 17.18
C ALA A 32 4.08 -29.98 18.23
N HIS A 33 4.73 -31.12 18.05
CA HIS A 33 5.76 -31.62 18.97
C HIS A 33 7.17 -31.62 18.38
N ASP A 34 7.31 -31.32 17.08
CA ASP A 34 8.59 -31.07 16.45
C ASP A 34 8.47 -30.10 15.27
N GLY A 35 9.62 -29.73 14.70
CA GLY A 35 9.69 -28.77 13.61
C GLY A 35 9.12 -29.25 12.28
N GLU A 36 9.10 -30.55 12.00
CA GLU A 36 8.53 -31.09 10.76
C GLU A 36 7.00 -31.05 10.83
N GLU A 37 6.43 -31.54 11.93
CA GLU A 37 5.00 -31.47 12.20
C GLU A 37 4.49 -30.02 12.20
N ALA A 38 5.27 -29.08 12.74
CA ALA A 38 4.92 -27.66 12.73
C ALA A 38 4.79 -27.10 11.31
N ILE A 39 5.71 -27.43 10.41
CA ILE A 39 5.69 -26.94 9.02
C ILE A 39 4.47 -27.51 8.28
N ASP A 40 4.19 -28.80 8.44
CA ASP A 40 3.04 -29.45 7.82
C ASP A 40 1.71 -28.85 8.31
N LEU A 41 1.58 -28.63 9.61
CA LEU A 41 0.39 -28.01 10.21
C LEU A 41 0.22 -26.55 9.80
N VAL A 42 1.30 -25.79 9.60
CA VAL A 42 1.20 -24.42 9.10
C VAL A 42 0.60 -24.41 7.69
N ALA A 43 1.04 -25.32 6.81
CA ALA A 43 0.54 -25.43 5.45
C ALA A 43 -0.94 -25.87 5.40
N GLU A 44 -1.35 -26.79 6.27
CA GLU A 44 -2.71 -27.32 6.29
C GLU A 44 -3.71 -26.37 7.00
N GLN A 45 -3.31 -25.80 8.14
CA GLN A 45 -4.22 -25.14 9.06
C GLN A 45 -4.14 -23.61 9.04
N GLN A 46 -3.10 -23.03 8.44
CA GLN A 46 -2.87 -21.58 8.35
C GLN A 46 -3.12 -20.85 9.69
N PRO A 47 -2.29 -21.08 10.72
CA PRO A 47 -2.43 -20.41 12.00
C PRO A 47 -2.23 -18.89 11.89
N ASP A 48 -2.87 -18.15 12.79
CA ASP A 48 -2.75 -16.69 12.87
C ASP A 48 -1.44 -16.25 13.55
N ILE A 49 -0.86 -17.12 14.39
CA ILE A 49 0.39 -16.88 15.12
C ILE A 49 0.99 -18.22 15.57
N ILE A 50 2.32 -18.27 15.67
CA ILE A 50 3.07 -19.44 16.10
C ILE A 50 3.85 -19.11 17.38
N LEU A 51 3.71 -19.95 18.40
CA LEU A 51 4.58 -20.00 19.57
C LEU A 51 5.56 -21.16 19.37
N LEU A 52 6.84 -20.85 19.21
CA LEU A 52 7.84 -21.81 18.75
C LEU A 52 8.96 -21.98 19.78
N ASP A 53 9.11 -23.18 20.32
CA ASP A 53 10.27 -23.48 21.15
C ASP A 53 11.56 -23.49 20.31
N VAL A 54 12.64 -22.96 20.88
CA VAL A 54 13.94 -22.92 20.21
C VAL A 54 14.65 -24.27 20.26
N MET A 55 14.57 -24.96 21.39
CA MET A 55 15.40 -26.11 21.74
C MET A 55 14.64 -27.41 21.50
N MET A 56 14.51 -27.77 20.23
CA MET A 56 13.84 -29.01 19.81
C MET A 56 14.81 -30.00 19.15
N PRO A 57 14.58 -31.33 19.27
CA PRO A 57 15.38 -32.34 18.60
C PRO A 57 15.18 -32.30 17.07
N LYS A 58 16.19 -32.77 16.34
CA LYS A 58 16.27 -32.86 14.86
C LYS A 58 16.32 -31.51 14.13
N MET A 59 15.37 -30.62 14.41
CA MET A 59 15.25 -29.31 13.78
C MET A 59 14.99 -28.26 14.86
N SER A 60 15.87 -27.26 14.94
CA SER A 60 15.73 -26.21 15.94
C SER A 60 14.60 -25.23 15.58
N GLY A 61 14.07 -24.51 16.58
CA GLY A 61 13.09 -23.45 16.33
C GLY A 61 13.62 -22.35 15.39
N PHE A 62 14.93 -22.07 15.41
CA PHE A 62 15.53 -21.12 14.47
C PHE A 62 15.43 -21.61 13.02
N GLU A 63 15.67 -22.90 12.77
CA GLU A 63 15.55 -23.48 11.43
C GLU A 63 14.11 -23.48 10.91
N VAL A 64 13.16 -23.84 11.78
CA VAL A 64 11.71 -23.77 11.48
C VAL A 64 11.31 -22.33 11.16
N CYS A 65 11.69 -21.37 12.02
CA CYS A 65 11.42 -19.95 11.81
C CYS A 65 11.96 -19.48 10.47
N LYS A 66 13.22 -19.80 10.16
CA LYS A 66 13.86 -19.41 8.90
C LYS A 66 13.16 -20.01 7.68
N LYS A 67 12.71 -21.27 7.73
CA LYS A 67 11.95 -21.89 6.64
C LYS A 67 10.62 -21.15 6.42
N LEU A 68 9.83 -20.96 7.48
CA LEU A 68 8.54 -20.30 7.41
C LEU A 68 8.65 -18.83 6.97
N LYS A 69 9.71 -18.12 7.39
CA LYS A 69 9.92 -16.71 7.02
C LYS A 69 10.45 -16.52 5.59
N ASN A 70 11.01 -17.57 4.98
CA ASN A 70 11.47 -17.52 3.59
C ASN A 70 10.42 -18.02 2.58
N ASP A 71 9.35 -18.67 3.02
CA ASP A 71 8.24 -19.08 2.17
C ASP A 71 7.23 -17.92 2.00
N PRO A 72 6.92 -17.48 0.76
CA PRO A 72 5.95 -16.42 0.51
C PRO A 72 4.54 -16.68 1.08
N LEU A 73 4.14 -17.94 1.23
CA LEU A 73 2.83 -18.33 1.75
C LEU A 73 2.75 -18.27 3.27
N THR A 74 3.88 -18.23 3.98
CA THR A 74 3.91 -18.26 5.46
C THR A 74 4.70 -17.12 6.08
N THR A 75 5.45 -16.34 5.29
CA THR A 75 6.35 -15.27 5.78
C THR A 75 5.64 -14.23 6.66
N TYR A 76 4.36 -14.00 6.40
CA TYR A 76 3.53 -13.04 7.10
C TYR A 76 2.93 -13.57 8.40
N ILE A 77 3.02 -14.88 8.68
CA ILE A 77 2.55 -15.45 9.95
C ILE A 77 3.52 -15.03 11.05
N PRO A 78 3.06 -14.33 12.11
CA PRO A 78 3.92 -13.93 13.21
C PRO A 78 4.44 -15.14 13.99
N ILE A 79 5.74 -15.12 14.33
CA ILE A 79 6.40 -16.15 15.13
C ILE A 79 6.95 -15.53 16.41
N ILE A 80 6.45 -15.97 17.56
CA ILE A 80 7.04 -15.68 18.87
C ILE A 80 7.88 -16.89 19.25
N MET A 81 9.19 -16.70 19.42
CA MET A 81 10.01 -17.77 19.98
C MET A 81 9.93 -17.82 21.49
N VAL A 82 9.91 -19.02 22.01
CA VAL A 82 9.85 -19.32 23.43
C VAL A 82 11.10 -20.11 23.77
N THR A 83 11.83 -19.75 24.82
CA THR A 83 13.03 -20.51 25.20
C THR A 83 13.42 -20.29 26.64
N ALA A 84 14.16 -21.25 27.19
CA ALA A 84 14.84 -21.12 28.48
C ALA A 84 16.13 -20.30 28.40
N LEU A 85 16.53 -19.87 27.20
CA LEU A 85 17.72 -19.06 26.99
C LEU A 85 17.49 -17.62 27.46
N HIS A 86 18.38 -17.16 28.34
CA HIS A 86 18.32 -15.83 28.95
C HIS A 86 19.32 -14.84 28.34
N ASP A 87 20.19 -15.30 27.42
CA ASP A 87 21.26 -14.47 26.87
C ASP A 87 20.73 -13.55 25.76
N THR A 88 21.32 -12.36 25.65
CA THR A 88 21.03 -11.42 24.56
C THR A 88 21.43 -12.02 23.21
N HIS A 89 22.44 -12.89 23.17
CA HIS A 89 22.87 -13.57 21.95
C HIS A 89 21.75 -14.40 21.30
N ASP A 90 21.06 -15.23 22.08
CA ASP A 90 20.01 -16.12 21.57
C ASP A 90 18.77 -15.35 21.10
N ARG A 91 18.46 -14.22 21.76
CA ARG A 91 17.41 -13.29 21.34
C ARG A 91 17.73 -12.65 20.00
N VAL A 92 18.98 -12.21 19.83
CA VAL A 92 19.47 -11.58 18.59
C VAL A 92 19.49 -12.59 17.45
N GLU A 93 20.00 -13.80 17.68
CA GLU A 93 19.96 -14.90 16.70
C GLU A 93 18.52 -15.17 16.27
N GLY A 94 17.61 -15.18 17.24
CA GLY A 94 16.20 -15.36 16.99
C GLY A 94 15.55 -14.32 16.09
N ILE A 95 15.75 -13.04 16.39
CA ILE A 95 15.22 -11.96 15.57
C ILE A 95 15.87 -12.00 14.17
N ASN A 96 17.16 -12.36 14.07
CA ASN A 96 17.85 -12.53 12.80
C ASN A 96 17.34 -13.73 11.98
N ALA A 97 16.85 -14.79 12.63
CA ALA A 97 16.15 -15.90 11.98
C ALA A 97 14.76 -15.48 11.45
N GLY A 98 14.29 -14.29 11.81
CA GLY A 98 13.07 -13.68 11.32
C GLY A 98 11.91 -13.71 12.32
N ALA A 99 12.14 -14.10 13.57
CA ALA A 99 11.08 -14.08 14.57
C ALA A 99 10.58 -12.65 14.82
N ASP A 100 9.28 -12.52 15.03
CA ASP A 100 8.63 -11.24 15.31
C ASP A 100 8.83 -10.83 16.76
N ASP A 101 8.99 -11.80 17.66
CA ASP A 101 9.19 -11.56 19.07
C ASP A 101 9.80 -12.75 19.79
N PHE A 102 10.14 -12.55 21.06
CA PHE A 102 10.75 -13.55 21.92
C PHE A 102 10.20 -13.49 23.34
N LEU A 103 10.01 -14.67 23.94
CA LEU A 103 9.61 -14.85 25.32
C LEU A 103 10.55 -15.83 26.02
N THR A 104 11.01 -15.42 27.20
CA THR A 104 11.84 -16.27 28.05
C THR A 104 10.97 -17.07 29.01
N LYS A 105 11.28 -18.35 29.17
CA LYS A 105 10.65 -19.23 30.17
C LYS A 105 11.19 -18.88 31.58
N PRO A 106 10.37 -18.91 32.65
CA PRO A 106 8.94 -19.20 32.66
C PRO A 106 8.11 -18.06 32.05
N ILE A 107 7.10 -18.44 31.27
CA ILE A 107 6.31 -17.51 30.45
C ILE A 107 5.39 -16.71 31.36
N ASP A 108 5.46 -15.39 31.25
CA ASP A 108 4.54 -14.47 31.90
C ASP A 108 3.24 -14.38 31.09
N GLU A 109 2.11 -14.78 31.69
CA GLU A 109 0.80 -14.81 31.04
C GLU A 109 0.39 -13.42 30.52
N THR A 110 0.65 -12.38 31.30
CA THR A 110 0.26 -11.01 30.93
C THR A 110 1.07 -10.51 29.73
N ALA A 111 2.38 -10.79 29.72
CA ALA A 111 3.25 -10.44 28.60
C ALA A 111 2.89 -11.25 27.34
N LEU A 112 2.62 -12.55 27.49
CA LEU A 112 2.21 -13.43 26.38
C LEU A 112 0.92 -12.93 25.74
N SER A 113 -0.12 -12.68 26.55
CA SER A 113 -1.42 -12.19 26.05
C SER A 113 -1.29 -10.85 25.32
N ALA A 114 -0.51 -9.90 25.86
CA ALA A 114 -0.29 -8.61 25.23
C ALA A 114 0.43 -8.73 23.87
N ARG A 115 1.47 -9.57 23.79
CA ARG A 115 2.20 -9.82 22.52
C ARG A 115 1.33 -10.50 21.49
N ILE A 116 0.58 -11.54 21.87
CA ILE A 116 -0.36 -12.22 20.97
C ILE A 116 -1.38 -11.21 20.43
N LYS A 117 -2.01 -10.40 21.28
CA LYS A 117 -2.98 -9.38 20.84
C LYS A 117 -2.37 -8.38 19.86
N SER A 118 -1.15 -7.90 20.12
CA SER A 118 -0.45 -6.96 19.23
C SER A 118 -0.18 -7.58 17.85
N LEU A 119 0.36 -8.80 17.83
CA LEU A 119 0.75 -9.49 16.59
C LEU A 119 -0.46 -9.98 15.79
N VAL A 120 -1.51 -10.49 16.45
CA VAL A 120 -2.76 -10.89 15.77
C VAL A 120 -3.45 -9.68 15.15
N ARG A 121 -3.52 -8.53 15.85
CA ARG A 121 -4.08 -7.30 15.27
C ARG A 121 -3.37 -6.91 13.97
N LEU A 122 -2.05 -7.10 13.92
CA LEU A 122 -1.27 -6.82 12.73
C LEU A 122 -1.46 -7.88 11.63
N LYS A 123 -1.56 -9.17 11.98
CA LYS A 123 -1.89 -10.26 11.05
C LYS A 123 -3.24 -10.01 10.36
N MET A 124 -4.27 -9.59 11.10
CA MET A 124 -5.58 -9.26 10.53
C MET A 124 -5.49 -8.18 9.44
N ILE A 125 -4.63 -7.18 9.61
CA ILE A 125 -4.41 -6.14 8.59
C ILE A 125 -3.75 -6.74 7.35
N ILE A 126 -2.75 -7.61 7.53
CA ILE A 126 -2.07 -8.26 6.41
C ILE A 126 -3.04 -9.18 5.66
N ASP A 127 -3.82 -9.99 6.38
CA ASP A 127 -4.80 -10.90 5.78
C ASP A 127 -5.86 -10.15 4.98
N GLU A 128 -6.34 -9.01 5.49
CA GLU A 128 -7.25 -8.15 4.75
C GLU A 128 -6.61 -7.62 3.46
N LEU A 129 -5.33 -7.23 3.51
CA LEU A 129 -4.61 -6.76 2.33
C LEU A 129 -4.37 -7.89 1.32
N CYS A 130 -4.02 -9.08 1.80
CA CYS A 130 -3.85 -10.27 0.96
C CYS A 130 -5.18 -10.67 0.30
N LEU A 131 -6.26 -10.84 1.07
CA LEU A 131 -7.60 -11.22 0.59
C LEU A 131 -8.10 -10.27 -0.51
N ARG A 132 -7.88 -8.96 -0.37
CA ARG A 132 -8.24 -7.97 -1.39
C ARG A 132 -7.37 -8.08 -2.65
N GLY A 133 -6.18 -8.66 -2.55
CA GLY A 133 -5.24 -8.89 -3.65
C GLY A 133 -5.54 -10.17 -4.42
N GLU A 134 -6.08 -11.19 -3.76
CA GLU A 134 -6.42 -12.50 -4.37
C GLU A 134 -7.56 -12.43 -5.39
N THR A 135 -8.36 -11.36 -5.40
CA THR A 135 -9.46 -11.19 -6.36
C THR A 135 -9.05 -11.10 -7.83
N ASN A 136 -7.76 -11.00 -8.16
CA ASN A 136 -7.24 -11.14 -9.52
C ASN A 136 -5.94 -11.97 -9.48
N ALA A 137 -5.98 -13.15 -10.11
CA ALA A 137 -4.97 -14.20 -10.01
C ALA A 137 -3.58 -13.76 -10.49
N GLU A 138 -2.65 -13.48 -9.57
CA GLU A 138 -1.19 -13.52 -9.77
C GLU A 138 -0.41 -13.49 -8.42
N ILE A 139 -0.90 -14.22 -7.41
CA ILE A 139 -0.40 -14.17 -6.02
C ILE A 139 1.10 -14.56 -5.90
N GLY A 140 1.59 -15.49 -6.75
CA GLY A 140 2.96 -16.00 -6.66
C GLY A 140 4.06 -14.97 -6.95
N GLY A 141 3.95 -14.21 -8.05
CA GLY A 141 4.98 -13.22 -8.41
C GLY A 141 4.92 -11.92 -7.58
N VAL A 142 3.73 -11.59 -7.07
CA VAL A 142 3.51 -10.40 -6.23
C VAL A 142 4.08 -10.61 -4.82
N ALA A 143 3.96 -11.82 -4.27
CA ALA A 143 4.51 -12.13 -2.96
C ALA A 143 6.04 -12.10 -2.96
N GLU A 144 6.69 -12.67 -3.99
CA GLU A 144 8.16 -12.61 -4.14
C GLU A 144 8.69 -11.18 -4.29
N SER A 145 8.08 -10.36 -5.14
CA SER A 145 8.50 -8.95 -5.31
C SER A 145 8.31 -8.12 -4.04
N SER A 146 7.24 -8.36 -3.29
CA SER A 146 6.99 -7.72 -1.98
C SER A 146 8.04 -8.12 -0.95
N ILE A 147 8.47 -9.38 -0.94
CA ILE A 147 9.55 -9.86 -0.06
C ILE A 147 10.87 -9.17 -0.41
N VAL A 148 11.23 -9.10 -1.70
CA VAL A 148 12.46 -8.44 -2.15
C VAL A 148 12.47 -6.96 -1.74
N TYR A 149 11.36 -6.24 -1.93
CA TYR A 149 11.23 -4.86 -1.49
C TYR A 149 11.34 -4.72 0.03
N SER A 150 10.70 -5.62 0.80
CA SER A 150 10.76 -5.58 2.27
C SER A 150 12.17 -5.74 2.84
N ASN A 151 13.07 -6.40 2.11
CA ASN A 151 14.48 -6.55 2.50
C ASN A 151 15.32 -5.29 2.22
N GLN A 152 14.82 -4.33 1.43
CA GLN A 152 15.48 -3.04 1.18
C GLN A 152 15.18 -2.06 2.32
N ILE A 153 15.98 -2.18 3.39
CA ILE A 153 15.76 -1.40 4.63
C ILE A 153 16.69 -0.20 4.80
N PHE A 154 17.77 -0.10 4.01
CA PHE A 154 18.84 0.90 4.20
C PHE A 154 18.36 2.36 4.04
N ASP A 155 17.35 2.58 3.21
CA ASP A 155 16.78 3.89 2.91
C ASP A 155 15.63 4.29 3.86
N ALA A 156 15.37 3.49 4.90
CA ALA A 156 14.27 3.72 5.81
C ALA A 156 14.44 5.04 6.59
N ASN A 157 13.34 5.79 6.69
CA ASN A 157 13.25 7.01 7.46
C ASN A 157 12.86 6.68 8.91
N ILE A 158 13.78 6.87 9.85
CA ILE A 158 13.55 6.60 11.28
C ILE A 158 13.41 7.92 12.03
N LEU A 159 12.35 8.05 12.83
CA LEU A 159 12.17 9.16 13.78
C LEU A 159 12.47 8.67 15.19
N VAL A 160 13.44 9.27 15.86
CA VAL A 160 13.74 9.04 17.29
C VAL A 160 13.19 10.22 18.09
N VAL A 161 12.35 9.93 19.08
CA VAL A 161 11.71 10.90 19.97
C VAL A 161 12.13 10.62 21.40
N ASP A 162 13.03 11.45 21.92
CA ASP A 162 13.66 11.21 23.20
C ASP A 162 14.16 12.52 23.79
N GLU A 163 13.79 12.83 25.05
CA GLU A 163 14.25 14.03 25.75
C GLU A 163 15.70 13.88 26.25
N ASP A 164 16.17 12.65 26.45
CA ASP A 164 17.56 12.37 26.78
C ASP A 164 18.42 12.48 25.52
N THR A 165 19.19 13.56 25.43
CA THR A 165 20.07 13.82 24.30
C THR A 165 21.20 12.81 24.18
N PHE A 166 21.66 12.24 25.30
CA PHE A 166 22.73 11.25 25.31
C PHE A 166 22.23 9.90 24.80
N GLN A 167 21.09 9.42 25.30
CA GLN A 167 20.45 8.19 24.81
C GLN A 167 20.09 8.30 23.32
N ALA A 168 19.49 9.42 22.90
CA ALA A 168 19.14 9.66 21.50
C ALA A 168 20.37 9.62 20.58
N GLU A 169 21.49 10.21 20.99
CA GLU A 169 22.75 10.18 20.24
C GLU A 169 23.37 8.78 20.21
N GLN A 170 23.26 7.99 21.30
CA GLN A 170 23.68 6.59 21.29
C GLN A 170 22.88 5.78 20.26
N ILE A 171 21.55 5.90 20.27
CA ILE A 171 20.67 5.25 19.28
C ILE A 171 21.06 5.67 17.87
N HIS A 172 21.28 6.96 17.63
CA HIS A 172 21.71 7.45 16.32
C HIS A 172 23.05 6.87 15.87
N ASN A 173 24.04 6.78 16.78
CA ASN A 173 25.36 6.25 16.48
C ASN A 173 25.35 4.77 16.11
N VAL A 174 24.47 3.99 16.74
CA VAL A 174 24.25 2.57 16.40
C VAL A 174 23.53 2.45 15.06
N LEU A 175 22.41 3.17 14.89
CA LEU A 175 21.55 3.03 13.72
C LEU A 175 22.15 3.61 12.42
N LYS A 176 22.96 4.68 12.49
CA LYS A 176 23.56 5.32 11.31
C LYS A 176 24.50 4.39 10.51
N GLN A 177 24.97 3.32 11.13
CA GLN A 177 25.80 2.30 10.46
C GLN A 177 25.00 1.52 9.40
N ARG A 178 23.66 1.49 9.53
CA ARG A 178 22.77 0.65 8.73
C ARG A 178 21.62 1.41 8.06
N PHE A 179 21.26 2.60 8.55
CA PHE A 179 20.16 3.41 8.03
C PHE A 179 20.66 4.80 7.64
N ARG A 180 20.24 5.27 6.47
CA ARG A 180 20.68 6.57 5.93
C ARG A 180 19.96 7.77 6.53
N SER A 181 18.70 7.60 6.94
CA SER A 181 17.82 8.72 7.30
C SER A 181 17.29 8.54 8.72
N ILE A 182 17.93 9.20 9.68
CA ILE A 182 17.54 9.17 11.09
C ILE A 182 17.37 10.62 11.54
N LYS A 183 16.17 10.97 12.01
CA LYS A 183 15.87 12.28 12.57
C LYS A 183 15.63 12.14 14.06
N ILE A 184 16.31 12.95 14.86
CA ILE A 184 16.13 13.02 16.31
C ILE A 184 15.30 14.25 16.63
N LEU A 185 14.30 14.11 17.49
CA LEU A 185 13.52 15.21 18.05
C LEU A 185 13.36 15.03 19.56
N HIS A 186 13.64 16.10 20.31
CA HIS A 186 13.57 16.10 21.77
C HIS A 186 12.25 16.64 22.32
N ASP A 187 11.36 17.18 21.47
CA ASP A 187 10.03 17.63 21.88
C ASP A 187 8.94 16.73 21.28
N PRO A 188 8.17 16.00 22.11
CA PRO A 188 7.02 15.20 21.67
C PRO A 188 6.01 15.94 20.80
N LYS A 189 5.81 17.25 21.00
CA LYS A 189 4.84 18.03 20.22
C LYS A 189 5.35 18.29 18.80
N GLU A 190 6.61 18.66 18.67
CA GLU A 190 7.25 18.82 17.36
C GLU A 190 7.37 17.48 16.64
N ALA A 191 7.68 16.39 17.37
CA ALA A 191 7.70 15.05 16.83
C ALA A 191 6.38 14.64 16.18
N LEU A 192 5.24 14.94 16.82
CA LEU A 192 3.93 14.67 16.23
C LEU A 192 3.68 15.49 14.96
N LYS A 193 4.04 16.78 14.94
CA LYS A 193 3.86 17.63 13.74
C LYS A 193 4.71 17.13 12.57
N VAL A 194 5.97 16.84 12.83
CA VAL A 194 6.92 16.34 11.84
C VAL A 194 6.52 14.96 11.35
N GLY A 195 6.15 14.05 12.26
CA GLY A 195 5.74 12.70 11.90
C GLY A 195 4.46 12.62 11.06
N ILE A 196 3.55 13.60 11.17
CA ILE A 196 2.37 13.70 10.29
C ILE A 196 2.75 14.21 8.90
N LYS A 197 3.70 15.14 8.82
CA LYS A 197 4.07 15.81 7.57
C LYS A 197 5.00 14.95 6.71
N ASP A 198 5.96 14.29 7.34
CA ASP A 198 7.00 13.52 6.69
C ASP A 198 6.71 12.01 6.84
N ASN A 199 7.00 11.22 5.81
CA ASN A 199 6.75 9.78 5.84
C ASN A 199 7.89 9.04 6.56
N TYR A 200 7.60 8.53 7.76
CA TYR A 200 8.52 7.70 8.55
C TYR A 200 8.21 6.21 8.47
N ASP A 201 9.27 5.41 8.40
CA ASP A 201 9.24 3.94 8.38
C ASP A 201 9.24 3.31 9.77
N LEU A 202 9.73 4.05 10.77
CA LEU A 202 9.69 3.66 12.17
C LEU A 202 9.71 4.90 13.04
N ILE A 203 8.96 4.88 14.14
CA ILE A 203 9.07 5.84 15.22
C ILE A 203 9.61 5.10 16.45
N ILE A 204 10.73 5.55 16.99
CA ILE A 204 11.26 5.13 18.29
C ILE A 204 10.90 6.25 19.26
N SER A 205 10.22 5.92 20.35
CA SER A 205 9.80 6.91 21.34
C SER A 205 10.16 6.42 22.72
N ASP A 206 10.73 7.31 23.53
CA ASP A 206 10.81 7.03 24.95
C ASP A 206 9.41 6.95 25.59
N MET A 207 9.32 6.19 26.68
CA MET A 207 8.08 5.98 27.43
C MET A 207 7.76 7.16 28.35
N GLN A 208 8.75 7.89 28.87
CA GLN A 208 8.53 8.92 29.88
C GLN A 208 9.22 10.25 29.51
N PHE A 209 8.42 11.23 29.07
CA PHE A 209 8.91 12.60 28.90
C PHE A 209 8.59 13.46 30.13
N SER A 210 9.42 14.47 30.39
CA SER A 210 9.29 15.39 31.55
C SER A 210 7.93 16.08 31.66
N LYS A 211 7.26 16.33 30.53
CA LYS A 211 5.98 17.05 30.46
C LYS A 211 4.80 16.21 29.94
N THR A 212 5.06 15.02 29.42
CA THR A 212 4.04 14.19 28.78
C THR A 212 4.39 12.71 28.84
N ASP A 213 3.38 11.86 28.98
CA ASP A 213 3.53 10.41 28.86
C ASP A 213 3.78 9.99 27.40
N GLY A 214 4.79 9.16 27.15
CA GLY A 214 5.11 8.63 25.82
C GLY A 214 4.03 7.72 25.24
N LEU A 215 3.25 7.04 26.10
CA LEU A 215 2.07 6.30 25.66
C LEU A 215 1.01 7.25 25.08
N ARG A 216 0.89 8.45 25.66
CA ARG A 216 -0.03 9.47 25.12
C ARG A 216 0.44 9.98 23.76
N LEU A 217 1.75 10.05 23.51
CA LEU A 217 2.30 10.35 22.19
C LEU A 217 1.97 9.23 21.19
N CYS A 218 2.19 7.97 21.58
CA CYS A 218 1.82 6.79 20.78
C CYS A 218 0.34 6.82 20.36
N SER A 219 -0.56 7.04 21.31
CA SER A 219 -2.00 7.18 21.05
C SER A 219 -2.31 8.30 20.04
N LYS A 220 -1.62 9.44 20.14
CA LYS A 220 -1.79 10.55 19.20
C LYS A 220 -1.35 10.17 17.78
N PHE A 221 -0.20 9.51 17.60
CA PHE A 221 0.20 9.00 16.28
C PHE A 221 -0.85 8.01 15.74
N ARG A 222 -1.32 7.07 16.56
CA ARG A 222 -2.37 6.11 16.16
C ARG A 222 -3.69 6.76 15.72
N SER A 223 -4.02 7.92 16.28
CA SER A 223 -5.24 8.66 15.93
C SER A 223 -5.19 9.32 14.54
N LYS A 224 -4.01 9.55 13.96
CA LYS A 224 -3.80 10.25 12.69
C LYS A 224 -3.73 9.29 11.53
N VAL A 225 -4.34 9.63 10.39
CA VAL A 225 -4.42 8.72 9.23
C VAL A 225 -3.03 8.46 8.65
N GLU A 226 -2.19 9.50 8.66
CA GLU A 226 -0.84 9.51 8.09
C GLU A 226 0.13 8.60 8.85
N THR A 227 -0.05 8.46 10.17
CA THR A 227 0.88 7.71 11.05
C THR A 227 0.25 6.51 11.74
N ARG A 228 -1.05 6.24 11.51
CA ARG A 228 -1.79 5.14 12.13
C ARG A 228 -1.10 3.79 11.97
N TYR A 229 -0.44 3.56 10.84
CA TYR A 229 0.21 2.29 10.51
C TYR A 229 1.73 2.33 10.63
N THR A 230 2.32 3.48 10.94
CA THR A 230 3.77 3.57 11.17
C THR A 230 4.13 2.80 12.43
N PRO A 231 5.06 1.84 12.39
CA PRO A 231 5.46 1.12 13.59
C PRO A 231 5.99 2.07 14.66
N ILE A 232 5.64 1.80 15.93
CA ILE A 232 6.12 2.55 17.08
C ILE A 232 6.82 1.57 18.03
N LEU A 233 8.11 1.79 18.25
CA LEU A 233 8.96 1.08 19.20
C LEU A 233 9.12 1.94 20.46
N ILE A 234 8.71 1.43 21.61
CA ILE A 234 8.80 2.17 22.88
C ILE A 234 10.08 1.80 23.63
N LEU A 235 10.84 2.80 24.09
CA LEU A 235 11.95 2.59 25.02
C LEU A 235 11.41 2.64 26.44
N SER A 236 11.76 1.68 27.28
CA SER A 236 11.29 1.59 28.67
C SER A 236 12.49 1.46 29.60
N GLU A 237 12.61 2.40 30.54
CA GLU A 237 13.57 2.31 31.65
C GLU A 237 13.10 1.33 32.75
N ASP A 238 11.77 1.18 32.88
CA ASP A 238 11.18 0.35 33.91
C ASP A 238 11.04 -1.12 33.45
N TYR A 239 11.44 -2.04 34.33
CA TYR A 239 11.05 -3.45 34.25
C TYR A 239 9.59 -3.68 34.70
N ASP A 240 8.84 -2.62 34.99
CA ASP A 240 7.43 -2.71 35.35
C ASP A 240 6.61 -3.22 34.16
N LYS A 241 6.29 -4.51 34.23
CA LYS A 241 5.52 -5.23 33.23
C LYS A 241 4.15 -4.59 32.95
N SER A 242 3.56 -3.90 33.93
CA SER A 242 2.24 -3.27 33.75
C SER A 242 2.28 -2.14 32.71
N ASN A 243 3.39 -1.42 32.65
CA ASN A 243 3.60 -0.31 31.74
C ASN A 243 3.89 -0.81 30.31
N LEU A 244 4.64 -1.90 30.17
CA LEU A 244 4.89 -2.58 28.90
C LEU A 244 3.60 -3.11 28.27
N VAL A 245 2.71 -3.71 29.09
CA VAL A 245 1.39 -4.17 28.62
C VAL A 245 0.55 -2.98 28.11
N LYS A 246 0.50 -1.88 28.86
CA LYS A 246 -0.20 -0.66 28.42
C LYS A 246 0.35 -0.12 27.11
N ALA A 247 1.66 -0.19 26.90
CA ALA A 247 2.27 0.28 25.66
C ALA A 247 1.72 -0.47 24.45
N LEU A 248 1.67 -1.80 24.53
CA LEU A 248 1.12 -2.65 23.48
C LEU A 248 -0.39 -2.41 23.28
N ASP A 249 -1.15 -2.26 24.36
CA ASP A 249 -2.59 -1.97 24.31
C ASP A 249 -2.92 -0.63 23.63
N VAL A 250 -2.12 0.41 23.92
CA VAL A 250 -2.25 1.74 23.28
C VAL A 250 -1.85 1.69 21.80
N GLY A 251 -1.08 0.67 21.42
CA GLY A 251 -0.77 0.35 20.03
C GLY A 251 0.70 0.52 19.66
N ALA A 252 1.61 0.54 20.63
CA ALA A 252 3.01 0.25 20.34
C ALA A 252 3.11 -1.11 19.64
N ASN A 253 4.05 -1.23 18.72
CA ASN A 253 4.29 -2.50 18.03
C ASN A 253 5.16 -3.40 18.88
N ASP A 254 6.10 -2.80 19.59
CA ASP A 254 7.12 -3.49 20.36
C ASP A 254 7.77 -2.52 21.35
N TYR A 255 8.65 -3.03 22.20
CA TYR A 255 9.42 -2.23 23.15
C TYR A 255 10.86 -2.73 23.32
N LEU A 256 11.72 -1.85 23.81
CA LEU A 256 13.09 -2.15 24.24
C LEU A 256 13.29 -1.70 25.67
N THR A 257 13.99 -2.50 26.46
CA THR A 257 14.40 -2.14 27.81
C THR A 257 15.74 -1.42 27.78
N VAL A 258 15.88 -0.37 28.58
CA VAL A 258 17.12 0.39 28.78
C VAL A 258 17.86 -0.20 30.00
N PRO A 259 19.21 -0.36 29.99
CA PRO A 259 20.17 0.03 28.94
C PRO A 259 20.05 -0.79 27.66
N LEU A 260 20.23 -0.13 26.53
CA LEU A 260 20.04 -0.71 25.20
C LEU A 260 21.23 -1.61 24.82
N ASP A 261 20.93 -2.84 24.42
CA ASP A 261 21.88 -3.68 23.70
C ASP A 261 21.88 -3.28 22.21
N GLU A 262 23.07 -3.01 21.65
CA GLU A 262 23.19 -2.53 20.27
C GLU A 262 22.67 -3.55 19.25
N SER A 263 22.93 -4.84 19.51
CA SER A 263 22.52 -5.92 18.61
C SER A 263 21.02 -6.12 18.65
N GLU A 264 20.41 -6.05 19.83
CA GLU A 264 18.96 -6.12 20.00
C GLU A 264 18.26 -4.92 19.34
N LEU A 265 18.78 -3.70 19.55
CA LEU A 265 18.24 -2.48 18.93
C LEU A 265 18.22 -2.62 17.40
N ILE A 266 19.34 -3.00 16.79
CA ILE A 266 19.44 -3.19 15.34
C ILE A 266 18.44 -4.25 14.86
N ALA A 267 18.35 -5.37 15.58
CA ALA A 267 17.49 -6.48 15.20
C ALA A 267 16.00 -6.08 15.23
N ARG A 268 15.53 -5.42 16.30
CA ARG A 268 14.14 -4.95 16.39
C ARG A 268 13.82 -3.87 15.37
N VAL A 269 14.72 -2.90 15.16
CA VAL A 269 14.53 -1.87 14.13
C VAL A 269 14.42 -2.50 12.74
N ASN A 270 15.32 -3.43 12.39
CA ASN A 270 15.25 -4.16 11.12
C ASN A 270 13.91 -4.87 10.94
N SER A 271 13.43 -5.57 11.97
CA SER A 271 12.16 -6.31 11.93
C SER A 271 10.97 -5.37 11.70
N GLN A 272 10.89 -4.27 12.44
CA GLN A 272 9.79 -3.30 12.31
C GLN A 272 9.79 -2.61 10.94
N VAL A 273 10.96 -2.21 10.43
CA VAL A 273 11.08 -1.59 9.10
C VAL A 273 10.70 -2.57 8.00
N LYS A 274 11.23 -3.80 8.03
CA LYS A 274 10.91 -4.84 7.05
C LYS A 274 9.41 -5.11 7.02
N ARG A 275 8.78 -5.21 8.20
CA ARG A 275 7.34 -5.41 8.34
C ARG A 275 6.54 -4.26 7.72
N LYS A 276 6.92 -3.00 7.99
CA LYS A 276 6.25 -1.85 7.38
C LYS A 276 6.39 -1.88 5.85
N ARG A 277 7.59 -2.11 5.34
CA ARG A 277 7.86 -2.17 3.90
C ARG A 277 7.04 -3.28 3.23
N TYR A 278 6.90 -4.43 3.87
CA TYR A 278 6.03 -5.50 3.36
C TYR A 278 4.55 -5.07 3.33
N GLN A 279 4.05 -4.46 4.40
CA GLN A 279 2.68 -3.94 4.45
C GLN A 279 2.42 -2.85 3.39
N ASP A 280 3.37 -1.95 3.20
CA ASP A 280 3.31 -0.90 2.18
C ASP A 280 3.38 -1.49 0.77
N ALA A 281 4.21 -2.51 0.54
CA ALA A 281 4.26 -3.23 -0.74
C ALA A 281 2.92 -3.91 -1.04
N LEU A 282 2.32 -4.61 -0.08
CA LEU A 282 0.99 -5.20 -0.25
C LEU A 282 -0.07 -4.14 -0.58
N ARG A 283 -0.05 -3.00 0.10
CA ARG A 283 -0.93 -1.87 -0.21
C ARG A 283 -0.68 -1.32 -1.60
N MET A 284 0.57 -1.08 -1.97
CA MET A 284 0.94 -0.60 -3.30
C MET A 284 0.49 -1.59 -4.36
N ASN A 285 0.64 -2.90 -4.15
CA ASN A 285 0.14 -3.91 -5.08
C ASN A 285 -1.39 -3.89 -5.21
N LEU A 286 -2.13 -3.67 -4.12
CA LEU A 286 -3.57 -3.43 -4.22
C LEU A 286 -3.89 -2.16 -5.01
N PHE A 287 -3.17 -1.06 -4.77
CA PHE A 287 -3.35 0.17 -5.51
C PHE A 287 -3.01 -0.01 -6.99
N ASN A 288 -1.91 -0.69 -7.33
CA ASN A 288 -1.47 -1.01 -8.69
C ASN A 288 -2.42 -1.98 -9.40
N ASN A 289 -3.03 -2.94 -8.68
CA ASN A 289 -4.09 -3.80 -9.21
C ASN A 289 -5.40 -3.00 -9.44
N VAL A 290 -5.65 -1.98 -8.63
CA VAL A 290 -6.67 -0.95 -8.93
C VAL A 290 -6.21 -0.07 -10.11
N GLU A 291 -4.91 0.11 -10.38
CA GLU A 291 -4.41 0.76 -11.60
C GLU A 291 -4.64 -0.07 -12.87
N MET A 292 -4.70 -1.40 -12.80
CA MET A 292 -5.28 -2.21 -13.91
C MET A 292 -6.78 -1.93 -14.11
N SER A 293 -7.45 -1.33 -13.12
CA SER A 293 -8.79 -0.74 -13.19
C SER A 293 -8.76 0.79 -13.46
N ILE A 294 -7.64 1.36 -13.90
CA ILE A 294 -7.51 2.77 -14.35
C ILE A 294 -7.47 2.88 -15.87
N LYS A 295 -6.98 1.85 -16.56
CA LYS A 295 -6.93 1.81 -18.02
C LYS A 295 -8.13 1.06 -18.60
N ASP A 296 -8.59 1.47 -19.77
CA ASP A 296 -9.55 0.74 -20.59
C ASP A 296 -8.85 -0.47 -21.23
N PRO A 297 -9.34 -1.70 -21.03
CA PRO A 297 -8.64 -2.91 -21.48
C PRO A 297 -8.52 -3.03 -23.01
N LEU A 298 -9.39 -2.33 -23.75
CA LEU A 298 -9.37 -2.37 -25.21
C LEU A 298 -8.40 -1.35 -25.81
N THR A 299 -8.47 -0.10 -25.35
CA THR A 299 -7.75 1.03 -25.97
C THR A 299 -6.51 1.47 -25.20
N ASN A 300 -6.31 1.01 -23.97
CA ASN A 300 -5.23 1.48 -23.07
C ASN A 300 -5.29 3.00 -22.73
N CYS A 301 -6.41 3.66 -23.05
CA CYS A 301 -6.76 4.98 -22.50
C CYS A 301 -7.00 4.89 -20.99
N TYR A 302 -7.00 6.03 -20.28
CA TYR A 302 -7.62 6.06 -18.97
C TYR A 302 -9.13 5.76 -19.08
N ASN A 303 -9.74 5.12 -18.10
CA ASN A 303 -11.18 4.90 -18.10
C ASN A 303 -11.93 6.08 -17.47
N ARG A 304 -13.24 6.10 -17.68
CA ARG A 304 -14.13 7.14 -17.14
C ARG A 304 -14.02 7.30 -15.63
N ARG A 305 -13.91 6.21 -14.87
CA ARG A 305 -13.85 6.27 -13.40
C ARG A 305 -12.60 7.02 -12.93
N TYR A 306 -11.45 6.75 -13.55
CA TYR A 306 -10.21 7.48 -13.28
C TYR A 306 -10.34 8.95 -13.67
N PHE A 307 -10.88 9.23 -14.87
CA PHE A 307 -11.11 10.59 -15.32
C PHE A 307 -11.96 11.39 -14.31
N ASP A 308 -13.11 10.86 -13.91
CA ASP A 308 -14.05 11.54 -13.00
C ASP A 308 -13.42 11.80 -11.63
N ALA A 309 -12.62 10.85 -11.11
CA ALA A 309 -11.92 10.99 -9.83
C ALA A 309 -10.81 12.05 -9.89
N HIS A 310 -10.05 12.10 -10.99
CA HIS A 310 -8.90 13.01 -11.13
C HIS A 310 -9.27 14.41 -11.60
N LEU A 311 -10.38 14.57 -12.32
CA LEU A 311 -10.82 15.87 -12.86
C LEU A 311 -10.92 16.93 -11.75
N ARG A 312 -11.52 16.57 -10.60
CA ARG A 312 -11.69 17.50 -9.48
C ARG A 312 -10.37 18.06 -8.95
N ASN A 313 -9.35 17.20 -8.84
CA ASN A 313 -8.04 17.60 -8.35
C ASN A 313 -7.33 18.52 -9.35
N ILE A 314 -7.44 18.23 -10.65
CA ILE A 314 -6.83 19.05 -11.71
C ILE A 314 -7.52 20.42 -11.80
N VAL A 315 -8.85 20.47 -11.77
CA VAL A 315 -9.62 21.73 -11.75
C VAL A 315 -9.24 22.57 -10.53
N LYS A 316 -9.17 21.96 -9.35
CA LYS A 316 -8.74 22.65 -8.12
C LYS A 316 -7.33 23.25 -8.26
N ASP A 317 -6.36 22.45 -8.71
CA ASP A 317 -4.98 22.90 -8.90
C ASP A 317 -4.87 24.04 -9.93
N SER A 318 -5.62 23.94 -11.03
CA SER A 318 -5.66 24.98 -12.06
C SER A 318 -6.29 26.28 -11.55
N VAL A 319 -7.36 26.22 -10.74
CA VAL A 319 -7.98 27.41 -10.13
C VAL A 319 -7.04 28.06 -9.11
N GLU A 320 -6.42 27.27 -8.23
CA GLU A 320 -5.51 27.77 -7.18
C GLU A 320 -4.25 28.43 -7.76
N LYS A 321 -3.75 27.93 -8.89
CA LYS A 321 -2.54 28.43 -9.56
C LYS A 321 -2.80 29.40 -10.71
N ASP A 322 -4.06 29.81 -10.92
CA ASP A 322 -4.51 30.67 -12.03
C ASP A 322 -4.02 30.16 -13.41
N ARG A 323 -4.09 28.84 -13.62
CA ARG A 323 -3.69 28.17 -14.85
C ARG A 323 -4.90 27.91 -15.75
N SER A 324 -4.68 28.01 -17.07
CA SER A 324 -5.69 27.65 -18.05
C SER A 324 -5.87 26.13 -18.12
N LEU A 325 -7.11 25.67 -18.29
CA LEU A 325 -7.45 24.26 -18.41
C LEU A 325 -8.56 24.13 -19.45
N SER A 326 -8.38 23.24 -20.42
CA SER A 326 -9.37 22.98 -21.46
C SER A 326 -9.72 21.49 -21.53
N LEU A 327 -10.95 21.21 -21.93
CA LEU A 327 -11.49 19.87 -22.06
C LEU A 327 -12.09 19.72 -23.45
N MET A 328 -11.81 18.60 -24.13
CA MET A 328 -12.55 18.20 -25.32
C MET A 328 -13.17 16.82 -25.16
N ILE A 329 -14.38 16.67 -25.70
CA ILE A 329 -15.08 15.40 -25.85
C ILE A 329 -15.20 15.11 -27.34
N LEU A 330 -14.79 13.91 -27.73
CA LEU A 330 -14.78 13.41 -29.09
C LEU A 330 -15.70 12.20 -29.19
N ASP A 331 -16.45 12.11 -30.28
CA ASP A 331 -17.32 10.97 -30.57
C ASP A 331 -17.15 10.54 -32.03
N ILE A 332 -17.11 9.22 -32.24
CA ILE A 332 -16.89 8.62 -33.55
C ILE A 332 -18.19 8.64 -34.34
N ASP A 333 -18.19 9.36 -35.46
CA ASP A 333 -19.38 9.48 -36.29
C ASP A 333 -19.76 8.13 -36.91
N TYR A 334 -21.02 7.72 -36.70
CA TYR A 334 -21.60 6.49 -37.26
C TYR A 334 -20.90 5.18 -36.83
N PHE A 335 -20.26 5.15 -35.66
CA PHE A 335 -19.56 3.95 -35.17
C PHE A 335 -20.44 2.69 -35.13
N LYS A 336 -21.72 2.81 -34.75
CA LYS A 336 -22.66 1.69 -34.81
C LYS A 336 -22.77 1.05 -36.21
N MET A 337 -22.73 1.85 -37.29
CA MET A 337 -22.77 1.31 -38.66
C MET A 337 -21.50 0.52 -39.00
N VAL A 338 -20.36 0.84 -38.38
CA VAL A 338 -19.13 0.07 -38.57
C VAL A 338 -19.30 -1.32 -37.94
N ASN A 339 -19.81 -1.38 -36.71
CA ASN A 339 -20.09 -2.65 -36.04
C ASN A 339 -21.12 -3.49 -36.80
N ASP A 340 -22.21 -2.87 -37.26
CA ASP A 340 -23.29 -3.56 -37.95
C ASP A 340 -22.85 -4.12 -39.32
N ASN A 341 -21.93 -3.44 -40.02
CA ASN A 341 -21.48 -3.84 -41.36
C ASN A 341 -20.22 -4.74 -41.36
N PHE A 342 -19.33 -4.59 -40.37
CA PHE A 342 -18.01 -5.22 -40.36
C PHE A 342 -17.73 -6.06 -39.11
N GLY A 343 -18.68 -6.11 -38.16
CA GLY A 343 -18.58 -6.87 -36.91
C GLY A 343 -17.85 -6.12 -35.79
N HIS A 344 -18.03 -6.62 -34.56
CA HIS A 344 -17.46 -5.98 -33.35
C HIS A 344 -15.93 -5.94 -33.33
N ASN A 345 -15.25 -6.97 -33.86
CA ASN A 345 -13.79 -6.99 -33.96
C ASN A 345 -13.26 -5.83 -34.81
N ALA A 346 -13.97 -5.44 -35.87
CA ALA A 346 -13.60 -4.30 -36.71
C ALA A 346 -13.77 -2.97 -35.97
N GLY A 347 -14.83 -2.84 -35.16
CA GLY A 347 -15.02 -1.70 -34.27
C GLY A 347 -13.94 -1.59 -33.19
N ASP A 348 -13.51 -2.72 -32.63
CA ASP A 348 -12.45 -2.79 -31.63
C ASP A 348 -11.09 -2.33 -32.18
N GLU A 349 -10.72 -2.77 -33.38
CA GLU A 349 -9.51 -2.31 -34.06
C GLU A 349 -9.59 -0.82 -34.43
N LEU A 350 -10.77 -0.33 -34.85
CA LEU A 350 -11.00 1.09 -35.10
C LEU A 350 -10.77 1.94 -33.84
N LEU A 351 -11.26 1.48 -32.68
CA LEU A 351 -11.06 2.18 -31.41
C LEU A 351 -9.59 2.25 -30.99
N LYS A 352 -8.83 1.15 -31.18
CA LYS A 352 -7.38 1.11 -30.92
C LYS A 352 -6.62 2.09 -31.81
N GLU A 353 -6.93 2.11 -33.10
CA GLU A 353 -6.25 3.00 -34.06
C GLU A 353 -6.59 4.47 -33.80
N ILE A 354 -7.84 4.80 -33.46
CA ILE A 354 -8.22 6.15 -33.06
C ILE A 354 -7.49 6.57 -31.79
N GLN A 355 -7.43 5.71 -30.78
CA GLN A 355 -6.67 5.99 -29.56
C GLN A 355 -5.21 6.30 -29.89
N LYS A 356 -4.56 5.48 -30.72
CA LYS A 356 -3.18 5.66 -31.13
C LYS A 356 -2.98 7.02 -31.79
N ARG A 357 -3.80 7.35 -32.80
CA ARG A 357 -3.72 8.63 -33.52
C ARG A 357 -3.92 9.84 -32.60
N ILE A 358 -4.82 9.75 -31.61
CA ILE A 358 -4.99 10.81 -30.62
C ILE A 358 -3.75 10.93 -29.75
N SER A 359 -3.25 9.81 -29.20
CA SER A 359 -2.12 9.78 -28.28
C SER A 359 -0.83 10.33 -28.88
N GLU A 360 -0.56 10.09 -30.16
CA GLU A 360 0.59 10.62 -30.90
C GLU A 360 0.48 12.12 -31.19
N ASN A 361 -0.71 12.71 -30.99
CA ASN A 361 -1.03 14.10 -31.33
C ASN A 361 -1.44 14.96 -30.12
N ILE A 362 -1.21 14.46 -28.90
CA ILE A 362 -1.37 15.19 -27.64
C ILE A 362 -0.06 15.17 -26.84
N ARG A 363 0.05 16.02 -25.82
CA ARG A 363 1.24 16.06 -24.95
C ARG A 363 1.18 14.95 -23.92
N VAL A 364 2.35 14.57 -23.39
CA VAL A 364 2.46 13.62 -22.26
C VAL A 364 1.73 14.14 -21.01
N THR A 365 1.61 15.48 -20.87
CA THR A 365 0.88 16.14 -19.79
C THR A 365 -0.64 16.11 -19.98
N ASP A 366 -1.13 15.78 -21.18
CA ASP A 366 -2.56 15.74 -21.47
C ASP A 366 -3.12 14.37 -21.05
N LEU A 367 -4.33 14.37 -20.49
CA LEU A 367 -4.98 13.16 -20.02
C LEU A 367 -6.01 12.70 -21.06
N LEU A 368 -5.74 11.56 -21.71
CA LEU A 368 -6.65 10.89 -22.64
C LEU A 368 -7.42 9.76 -21.96
N ALA A 369 -8.74 9.84 -21.97
CA ALA A 369 -9.64 8.84 -21.42
C ALA A 369 -10.68 8.33 -22.44
N ARG A 370 -11.08 7.06 -22.31
CA ARG A 370 -12.27 6.51 -22.97
C ARG A 370 -13.47 6.69 -22.02
N PHE A 371 -14.41 7.51 -22.46
CA PHE A 371 -15.52 8.02 -21.64
C PHE A 371 -16.80 7.20 -21.81
N GLY A 372 -16.96 6.58 -22.99
CA GLY A 372 -18.07 5.72 -23.36
C GLY A 372 -17.63 4.68 -24.39
N GLY A 373 -18.58 3.95 -24.96
CA GLY A 373 -18.28 2.93 -25.97
C GLY A 373 -17.48 3.47 -27.15
N GLU A 374 -17.90 4.61 -27.69
CA GLU A 374 -17.31 5.27 -28.87
C GLU A 374 -16.84 6.72 -28.58
N GLU A 375 -16.78 7.09 -27.30
CA GLU A 375 -16.50 8.45 -26.83
C GLU A 375 -15.14 8.52 -26.14
N PHE A 376 -14.36 9.54 -26.51
CA PHE A 376 -13.06 9.85 -25.93
C PHE A 376 -13.07 11.25 -25.34
N VAL A 377 -12.29 11.45 -24.28
CA VAL A 377 -12.15 12.73 -23.61
C VAL A 377 -10.67 13.05 -23.45
N VAL A 378 -10.30 14.29 -23.71
CA VAL A 378 -8.95 14.80 -23.49
C VAL A 378 -8.99 16.04 -22.63
N LEU A 379 -8.31 15.98 -21.49
CA LEU A 379 -8.09 17.10 -20.60
C LEU A 379 -6.68 17.66 -20.82
N MET A 380 -6.60 18.97 -21.06
CA MET A 380 -5.39 19.67 -21.49
C MET A 380 -5.04 20.76 -20.45
N PRO A 381 -4.16 20.45 -19.49
CA PRO A 381 -3.61 21.45 -18.57
C PRO A 381 -2.84 22.54 -19.30
N ASP A 382 -2.78 23.72 -18.69
CA ASP A 382 -2.05 24.88 -19.21
C ASP A 382 -2.41 25.23 -20.67
N THR A 383 -3.69 25.05 -21.02
CA THR A 383 -4.21 25.24 -22.39
C THR A 383 -5.49 26.08 -22.40
N ASN A 384 -5.50 27.15 -23.19
CA ASN A 384 -6.70 27.99 -23.41
C ASN A 384 -7.60 27.42 -24.52
N VAL A 385 -8.82 27.96 -24.66
CA VAL A 385 -9.81 27.45 -25.62
C VAL A 385 -9.39 27.54 -27.09
N SER A 386 -8.59 28.55 -27.47
CA SER A 386 -8.12 28.75 -28.84
C SER A 386 -7.06 27.72 -29.22
N ASP A 387 -6.15 27.44 -28.30
CA ASP A 387 -5.13 26.40 -28.46
C ASP A 387 -5.78 25.01 -28.46
N ALA A 388 -6.74 24.78 -27.56
CA ALA A 388 -7.52 23.55 -27.52
C ALA A 388 -8.30 23.31 -28.82
N TYR A 389 -8.90 24.36 -29.41
CA TYR A 389 -9.54 24.27 -30.73
C TYR A 389 -8.56 23.84 -31.83
N THR A 390 -7.35 24.40 -31.81
CA THR A 390 -6.32 24.08 -32.79
C THR A 390 -5.88 22.61 -32.68
N ILE A 391 -5.73 22.10 -31.45
CA ILE A 391 -5.43 20.69 -31.17
C ILE A 391 -6.59 19.78 -31.63
N ALA A 392 -7.83 20.15 -31.33
CA ALA A 392 -9.02 19.41 -31.76
C ALA A 392 -9.13 19.32 -33.29
N GLU A 393 -8.92 20.43 -34.01
CA GLU A 393 -8.94 20.43 -35.48
C GLU A 393 -7.80 19.59 -36.08
N ARG A 394 -6.62 19.58 -35.45
CA ARG A 394 -5.51 18.71 -35.85
C ARG A 394 -5.92 17.24 -35.74
N ILE A 395 -6.47 16.83 -34.60
CA ILE A 395 -6.93 15.45 -34.36
C ILE A 395 -8.02 15.06 -35.36
N ARG A 396 -9.03 15.91 -35.55
CA ARG A 396 -10.12 15.68 -36.53
C ARG A 396 -9.58 15.45 -37.94
N LYS A 397 -8.64 16.28 -38.39
CA LYS A 397 -8.02 16.17 -39.73
C LYS A 397 -7.22 14.89 -39.88
N ILE A 398 -6.45 14.48 -38.87
CA ILE A 398 -5.65 13.26 -38.89
C ILE A 398 -6.54 12.01 -38.97
N ILE A 399 -7.60 11.97 -38.17
CA ILE A 399 -8.57 10.87 -38.20
C ILE A 399 -9.25 10.77 -39.56
N THR A 400 -9.62 11.92 -40.17
CA THR A 400 -10.29 11.96 -41.48
C THR A 400 -9.37 11.61 -42.66
N LYS A 401 -8.08 11.98 -42.58
CA LYS A 401 -7.15 11.92 -43.72
C LYS A 401 -6.71 10.50 -44.05
N GLU A 402 -6.53 9.66 -43.03
CA GLU A 402 -5.98 8.32 -43.21
C GLU A 402 -7.08 7.27 -43.10
N PRO A 403 -7.45 6.58 -44.20
CA PRO A 403 -8.45 5.53 -44.16
C PRO A 403 -8.04 4.41 -43.21
N PHE A 404 -9.01 3.85 -42.51
CA PHE A 404 -8.79 2.72 -41.60
C PHE A 404 -8.79 1.41 -42.41
N ILE A 405 -7.80 0.56 -42.16
CA ILE A 405 -7.69 -0.76 -42.78
C ILE A 405 -8.38 -1.76 -41.86
N LEU A 406 -9.49 -2.36 -42.30
CA LEU A 406 -10.23 -3.34 -41.52
C LEU A 406 -9.65 -4.76 -41.66
N VAL A 407 -10.12 -5.68 -40.81
CA VAL A 407 -9.58 -7.03 -40.49
C VAL A 407 -9.11 -7.86 -41.71
N ASP A 408 -9.74 -7.71 -42.88
CA ASP A 408 -9.38 -8.46 -44.10
C ASP A 408 -8.28 -7.79 -44.95
N LYS A 409 -7.62 -6.73 -44.45
CA LYS A 409 -6.51 -5.96 -45.07
C LYS A 409 -6.78 -5.34 -46.45
N ASN A 410 -7.95 -5.57 -47.05
CA ASN A 410 -8.34 -5.09 -48.38
C ASN A 410 -9.50 -4.08 -48.37
N THR A 411 -10.15 -3.86 -47.23
CA THR A 411 -11.26 -2.90 -47.12
C THR A 411 -10.82 -1.67 -46.34
N THR A 412 -10.86 -0.52 -47.00
CA THR A 412 -10.62 0.78 -46.38
C THR A 412 -11.94 1.44 -46.00
N HIS A 413 -12.01 2.01 -44.80
CA HIS A 413 -13.16 2.77 -44.35
C HIS A 413 -12.75 4.16 -43.86
N ASN A 414 -13.46 5.19 -44.34
CA ASN A 414 -13.23 6.55 -43.89
C ASN A 414 -14.14 6.83 -42.70
N VAL A 415 -13.53 7.22 -41.59
CA VAL A 415 -14.24 7.54 -40.35
C VAL A 415 -13.99 9.01 -40.02
N THR A 416 -15.01 9.67 -39.47
CA THR A 416 -14.91 11.06 -39.00
C THR A 416 -15.25 11.13 -37.51
N VAL A 417 -14.87 12.23 -36.88
CA VAL A 417 -15.20 12.50 -35.49
C VAL A 417 -15.85 13.87 -35.35
N SER A 418 -16.80 13.96 -34.43
CA SER A 418 -17.36 15.21 -33.95
C SER A 418 -16.72 15.57 -32.61
N ILE A 419 -16.36 16.84 -32.41
CA ILE A 419 -15.63 17.27 -31.21
C ILE A 419 -16.28 18.51 -30.59
N GLY A 420 -16.52 18.47 -29.28
CA GLY A 420 -16.90 19.63 -28.46
C GLY A 420 -15.74 20.05 -27.56
N VAL A 421 -15.40 21.34 -27.52
CA VAL A 421 -14.31 21.88 -26.69
C VAL A 421 -14.84 22.95 -25.74
N SER A 422 -14.43 22.91 -24.48
CA SER A 422 -14.75 23.92 -23.48
C SER A 422 -13.52 24.30 -22.65
N ALA A 423 -13.49 25.52 -22.14
CA ALA A 423 -12.50 25.97 -21.16
C ALA A 423 -13.08 26.00 -19.74
N MET A 424 -12.20 25.75 -18.77
CA MET A 424 -12.50 25.82 -17.35
C MET A 424 -12.92 27.24 -16.96
N GLN A 425 -13.98 27.33 -16.17
CA GLN A 425 -14.46 28.52 -15.49
C GLN A 425 -14.22 28.35 -13.98
N ARG A 426 -14.03 29.47 -13.25
CA ARG A 426 -13.79 29.40 -11.80
C ARG A 426 -14.94 28.74 -11.03
N SER A 427 -16.18 28.85 -11.54
CA SER A 427 -17.37 28.20 -10.98
C SER A 427 -17.37 26.67 -11.10
N ASP A 428 -16.52 26.07 -11.94
CA ASP A 428 -16.43 24.60 -12.07
C ASP A 428 -15.82 23.93 -10.83
N LEU A 429 -15.21 24.70 -9.92
CA LEU A 429 -14.72 24.16 -8.65
C LEU A 429 -15.87 23.71 -7.74
N ASP A 430 -17.03 24.37 -7.85
CA ASP A 430 -18.23 24.06 -7.06
C ASP A 430 -18.94 22.81 -7.60
N ASP A 431 -19.00 22.66 -8.93
CA ASP A 431 -19.47 21.45 -9.60
C ASP A 431 -18.70 21.18 -10.90
N VAL A 432 -17.76 20.25 -10.83
CA VAL A 432 -16.94 19.83 -11.99
C VAL A 432 -17.75 19.17 -13.10
N LYS A 433 -18.99 18.73 -12.85
CA LYS A 433 -19.85 18.17 -13.90
C LYS A 433 -20.27 19.21 -14.92
N GLU A 434 -20.42 20.48 -14.52
CA GLU A 434 -20.78 21.56 -15.45
C GLU A 434 -19.70 21.79 -16.51
N PHE A 435 -18.43 21.51 -16.19
CA PHE A 435 -17.33 21.56 -17.16
C PHE A 435 -17.52 20.53 -18.28
N ILE A 436 -17.83 19.28 -17.90
CA ILE A 436 -18.10 18.18 -18.84
C ILE A 436 -19.38 18.47 -19.64
N VAL A 437 -20.45 18.91 -18.97
CA VAL A 437 -21.75 19.21 -19.61
C VAL A 437 -21.62 20.31 -20.66
N ARG A 438 -20.74 21.32 -20.45
CA ARG A 438 -20.47 22.33 -21.48
C ARG A 438 -19.78 21.74 -22.71
N ALA A 439 -18.77 20.91 -22.54
CA ALA A 439 -18.11 20.23 -23.66
C ALA A 439 -19.08 19.32 -24.43
N ASP A 440 -19.95 18.59 -23.72
CA ASP A 440 -20.97 17.72 -24.30
C ASP A 440 -22.02 18.51 -25.11
N LYS A 441 -22.47 19.67 -24.61
CA LYS A 441 -23.35 20.59 -25.36
C LYS A 441 -22.71 21.03 -26.68
N TYR A 442 -21.40 21.25 -26.71
CA TYR A 442 -20.68 21.60 -27.94
C TYR A 442 -20.53 20.41 -28.89
N LEU A 443 -20.29 19.20 -28.35
CA LEU A 443 -20.29 17.97 -29.14
C LEU A 443 -21.65 17.72 -29.80
N TYR A 444 -22.75 17.90 -29.05
CA TYR A 444 -24.10 17.78 -29.56
C TYR A 444 -24.37 18.76 -30.71
N LYS A 445 -23.91 20.02 -30.59
CA LYS A 445 -23.97 21.01 -31.69
C LYS A 445 -23.14 20.59 -32.90
N ALA A 446 -21.96 20.00 -32.70
CA ALA A 446 -21.12 19.48 -33.77
C ALA A 446 -21.84 18.37 -34.56
N LYS A 447 -22.44 17.41 -33.85
CA LYS A 447 -23.25 16.33 -34.44
C LYS A 447 -24.43 16.88 -35.26
N ASN A 448 -25.21 17.80 -34.69
CA ASN A 448 -26.41 18.34 -35.34
C ASN A 448 -26.12 19.29 -36.51
N SER A 449 -24.93 19.90 -36.54
CA SER A 449 -24.57 20.82 -37.64
C SER A 449 -24.04 20.08 -38.87
N GLY A 450 -23.99 18.74 -38.85
CA GLY A 450 -23.55 17.90 -39.97
C GLY A 450 -22.27 17.12 -39.71
N ARG A 451 -21.91 16.88 -38.44
CA ARG A 451 -20.76 16.05 -38.02
C ARG A 451 -19.41 16.52 -38.55
N ASN A 452 -18.35 15.73 -38.35
CA ASN A 452 -16.98 15.98 -38.82
C ASN A 452 -16.51 17.43 -38.61
N ARG A 453 -16.65 17.94 -37.38
CA ARG A 453 -16.29 19.32 -37.04
C ARG A 453 -15.99 19.49 -35.56
N VAL A 454 -15.31 20.59 -35.27
CA VAL A 454 -15.07 21.06 -33.90
C VAL A 454 -16.00 22.22 -33.59
N VAL A 455 -16.66 22.19 -32.43
CA VAL A 455 -17.45 23.31 -31.90
C VAL A 455 -16.89 23.70 -30.54
N THR A 456 -16.77 25.00 -30.29
CA THR A 456 -16.28 25.56 -29.03
C THR A 456 -17.21 26.67 -28.55
N GLY A 457 -16.99 27.17 -27.34
CA GLY A 457 -17.55 28.45 -26.89
C GLY A 457 -17.03 28.86 -25.54
#